data_AF-A0A9Q9CRG3-F1
#
_entry.id   AF-A0A9Q9CRG3-F1
#
_cell.length_a   1.000
_cell.length_b   1.000
_cell.length_c   1.000
_cell.angle_alpha   90.00
_cell.angle_beta   90.00
_cell.angle_gamma   90.00
#
_symmetry.space_group_name_H-M   'P 1'
#
loop_
_entity.id
_entity.type
_entity.pdbx_description
1 polymer ?
#
loop_
_entity_poly.entity_id
_entity_poly.type
_entity_poly.pdbx_seq_one_letter_code
_entity_poly.pdbx_strand_id
1 'polypeptide(L)'
;MCKCEMIKDLLPLYEEDLVSEQTKQEIEEHLKSCANCSSIYEPPLPKIEVPINEQEKKGLKQLKRMLTRQQYFAVFISLILAVYLFLQPLAGIDTIPWIVLIPFCLTLLYQQPKKIFYMLLVMMLCLMITTKQVAYCIVMFLQIFIFSTCGVALASWILRKHKSTTMQILSLIICGGLFGYALMAYSSTKGTLLTYWQAKTAIQAYIDDVYDQQLILTNVRYNPKEASYLGDVVDQEDSRNSGTIYCYIKGNEIYDDYHFRTQLKMEDEVQQVLELFIAVHSDINAWQLSLYPQIDVPINTYKSTDSYDPTLPVSLNILDDITYDSKEAFAKQCYELLQVLQFSGLRFETISIYSFLEDGNRTYTLKTSNLSLSLEEIIHQLTIEDSLKGKEFGI
;
A
#
# COMPACT_ATOMS: atom_id res chain seq x y z
N MET A 1 51.17 -44.87 -42.61
CA MET A 1 49.91 -44.09 -42.58
C MET A 1 49.25 -44.11 -41.20
N CYS A 2 49.10 -45.25 -40.49
CA CYS A 2 48.44 -45.29 -39.16
C CYS A 2 48.99 -44.31 -38.10
N LYS A 3 50.31 -44.04 -38.05
CA LYS A 3 50.86 -43.11 -37.04
C LYS A 3 50.41 -41.67 -37.25
N CYS A 4 50.22 -41.22 -38.50
CA CYS A 4 49.85 -39.83 -38.75
C CYS A 4 48.41 -39.53 -38.33
N GLU A 5 47.49 -40.48 -38.48
CA GLU A 5 46.09 -40.33 -38.03
C GLU A 5 46.02 -40.27 -36.50
N MET A 6 46.73 -41.18 -35.81
CA MET A 6 46.82 -41.17 -34.36
C MET A 6 47.40 -39.86 -33.82
N ILE A 7 48.44 -39.32 -34.46
CA ILE A 7 49.04 -38.04 -34.05
C ILE A 7 48.05 -36.89 -34.26
N LYS A 8 47.31 -36.87 -35.39
CA LYS A 8 46.27 -35.86 -35.63
C LYS A 8 45.15 -35.91 -34.59
N ASP A 9 44.73 -37.10 -34.18
CA ASP A 9 43.69 -37.26 -33.14
C ASP A 9 44.18 -36.81 -31.76
N LEU A 10 45.49 -36.90 -31.49
CA LEU A 10 46.10 -36.53 -30.22
C LEU A 10 46.57 -35.06 -30.15
N LEU A 11 46.71 -34.37 -31.28
CA LEU A 11 47.16 -32.97 -31.34
C LEU A 11 46.35 -32.02 -30.44
N PRO A 12 45.00 -32.07 -30.40
CA PRO A 12 44.21 -31.20 -29.52
C PRO A 12 44.52 -31.43 -28.03
N LEU A 13 44.75 -32.68 -27.63
CA LEU A 13 45.10 -33.01 -26.24
C LEU A 13 46.54 -32.60 -25.90
N TYR A 14 47.44 -32.64 -26.89
CA TYR A 14 48.81 -32.16 -26.75
C TYR A 14 48.86 -30.62 -26.59
N GLU A 15 48.01 -29.87 -27.29
CA GLU A 15 47.89 -28.40 -27.13
C GLU A 15 47.40 -27.99 -25.75
N GLU A 16 46.58 -28.84 -25.10
CA GLU A 16 46.07 -28.62 -23.74
C GLU A 16 46.98 -29.17 -22.63
N ASP A 17 48.16 -29.72 -22.99
CA ASP A 17 49.12 -30.37 -22.08
C ASP A 17 48.49 -31.54 -21.29
N LEU A 18 47.53 -32.25 -21.90
CA LEU A 18 46.76 -33.36 -21.30
C LEU A 18 47.25 -34.74 -21.73
N VAL A 19 48.38 -34.83 -22.42
CA VAL A 19 49.02 -36.10 -22.80
C VAL A 19 50.15 -36.47 -21.83
N SER A 20 50.45 -37.76 -21.70
CA SER A 20 51.59 -38.19 -20.89
C SER A 20 52.92 -37.72 -21.50
N GLU A 21 53.96 -37.51 -20.68
CA GLU A 21 55.29 -37.11 -21.15
C GLU A 21 55.88 -38.05 -22.22
N GLN A 22 55.59 -39.35 -22.11
CA GLN A 22 56.02 -40.33 -23.11
C GLN A 22 55.31 -40.08 -24.46
N THR A 23 54.00 -39.88 -24.44
CA THR A 23 53.20 -39.56 -25.63
C THR A 23 53.61 -38.22 -26.25
N LYS A 24 53.99 -37.25 -25.41
CA LYS A 24 54.48 -35.93 -25.80
C LYS A 24 55.75 -36.03 -26.64
N GLN A 25 56.74 -36.79 -26.17
CA GLN A 25 57.99 -37.05 -26.90
C GLN A 25 57.73 -37.74 -28.25
N GLU A 26 56.82 -38.73 -28.28
CA GLU A 26 56.46 -39.42 -29.52
C GLU A 26 55.80 -38.47 -30.55
N ILE A 27 54.97 -37.53 -30.10
CA ILE A 27 54.37 -36.50 -30.95
C ILE A 27 55.43 -35.55 -31.50
N GLU A 28 56.32 -35.04 -30.64
CA GLU A 28 57.40 -34.13 -31.05
C GLU A 28 58.38 -34.77 -32.05
N GLU A 29 58.77 -36.03 -31.84
CA GLU A 29 59.62 -36.78 -32.75
C GLU A 29 58.93 -37.03 -34.10
N HIS A 30 57.62 -37.30 -34.10
CA HIS A 30 56.86 -37.48 -35.33
C HIS A 30 56.70 -36.17 -36.12
N LEU A 31 56.45 -35.06 -35.43
CA LEU A 31 56.37 -33.72 -36.05
C LEU A 31 57.70 -33.33 -36.71
N LYS A 32 58.85 -33.68 -36.10
CA LYS A 32 60.18 -33.43 -36.69
C LYS A 32 60.48 -34.27 -37.93
N SER A 33 59.93 -35.48 -38.02
CA SER A 33 60.26 -36.46 -39.07
C SER A 33 59.21 -36.53 -40.19
N CYS A 34 57.98 -36.04 -39.99
CA CYS A 34 56.89 -36.13 -40.95
C CYS A 34 56.45 -34.75 -41.46
N ALA A 35 56.80 -34.43 -42.71
CA ALA A 35 56.42 -33.17 -43.36
C ALA A 35 54.90 -32.94 -43.46
N ASN A 36 54.11 -34.01 -43.55
CA ASN A 36 52.64 -33.92 -43.61
C ASN A 36 52.04 -33.51 -42.25
N CYS A 37 52.56 -34.05 -41.14
CA CYS A 37 52.06 -33.66 -39.81
C CYS A 37 52.60 -32.29 -39.39
N SER A 38 53.85 -31.96 -39.74
CA SER A 38 54.44 -30.63 -39.48
C SER A 38 53.77 -29.51 -40.24
N SER A 39 53.20 -29.76 -41.43
CA SER A 39 52.50 -28.72 -42.22
C SER A 39 51.07 -28.46 -41.73
N ILE A 40 50.50 -29.40 -40.98
CA ILE A 40 49.15 -29.30 -40.40
C ILE A 40 49.20 -28.72 -38.99
N TYR A 41 50.34 -28.87 -38.30
CA TYR A 41 50.53 -28.35 -36.95
C TYR A 41 51.00 -26.89 -36.98
N GLU A 42 50.12 -25.97 -36.61
CA GLU A 42 50.48 -24.60 -36.25
C GLU A 42 50.64 -24.50 -34.73
N PRO A 43 51.86 -24.31 -34.19
CA PRO A 43 52.01 -24.14 -32.75
C PRO A 43 51.26 -22.89 -32.30
N PRO A 44 50.48 -22.95 -31.19
CA PRO A 44 49.83 -21.77 -30.66
C PRO A 44 50.86 -20.69 -30.36
N LEU A 45 50.54 -19.44 -30.72
CA LEU A 45 51.38 -18.28 -30.41
C LEU A 45 51.79 -18.33 -28.93
N PRO A 46 53.08 -18.18 -28.60
CA PRO A 46 53.53 -18.22 -27.22
C PRO A 46 52.72 -17.19 -26.43
N LYS A 47 52.13 -17.61 -25.30
CA LYS A 47 51.53 -16.68 -24.33
C LYS A 47 52.64 -15.71 -23.92
N ILE A 48 52.60 -14.50 -24.46
CA ILE A 48 53.52 -13.43 -24.09
C ILE A 48 53.16 -13.06 -22.65
N GLU A 49 53.85 -13.65 -21.68
CA GLU A 49 53.86 -13.16 -20.31
C GLU A 49 54.68 -11.87 -20.31
N VAL A 50 54.03 -10.75 -20.58
CA VAL A 50 54.63 -9.43 -20.42
C VAL A 50 55.00 -9.29 -18.94
N PRO A 51 56.28 -9.10 -18.58
CA PRO A 51 56.67 -8.94 -17.18
C PRO A 51 56.19 -7.56 -16.70
N ILE A 52 54.99 -7.51 -16.12
CA ILE A 52 54.44 -6.29 -15.53
C ILE A 52 55.32 -5.91 -14.33
N ASN A 53 55.98 -4.75 -14.41
CA ASN A 53 56.81 -4.19 -13.34
C ASN A 53 56.01 -4.09 -12.03
N GLU A 54 56.62 -4.40 -10.87
CA GLU A 54 55.98 -4.26 -9.54
C GLU A 54 55.46 -2.83 -9.28
N GLN A 55 56.05 -1.81 -9.89
CA GLN A 55 55.64 -0.41 -9.85
C GLN A 55 54.37 -0.16 -10.70
N GLU A 56 54.25 -0.79 -11.87
CA GLU A 56 53.03 -0.79 -12.68
C GLU A 56 51.90 -1.58 -12.00
N LYS A 57 52.21 -2.74 -11.39
CA LYS A 57 51.26 -3.47 -10.54
C LYS A 57 50.78 -2.62 -9.37
N LYS A 58 51.66 -1.86 -8.72
CA LYS A 58 51.29 -0.93 -7.63
C LYS A 58 50.40 0.22 -8.14
N GLY A 59 50.75 0.83 -9.27
CA GLY A 59 49.95 1.88 -9.93
C GLY A 59 48.55 1.40 -10.35
N LEU A 60 48.46 0.23 -11.00
CA LEU A 60 47.19 -0.42 -11.35
C LEU A 60 46.37 -0.77 -10.10
N LYS A 61 47.00 -1.26 -9.02
CA LYS A 61 46.31 -1.51 -7.75
C LYS A 61 45.77 -0.22 -7.13
N GLN A 62 46.52 0.88 -7.18
CA GLN A 62 46.06 2.19 -6.69
C GLN A 62 44.91 2.75 -7.53
N LEU A 63 45.02 2.72 -8.86
CA LEU A 63 43.94 3.13 -9.78
C LEU A 63 42.68 2.29 -9.57
N LYS A 64 42.79 0.96 -9.48
CA LYS A 64 41.66 0.08 -9.17
C LYS A 64 41.02 0.41 -7.82
N ARG A 65 41.82 0.73 -6.79
CA ARG A 65 41.31 1.17 -5.47
C ARG A 65 40.59 2.51 -5.55
N MET A 66 41.10 3.47 -6.32
CA MET A 66 40.45 4.78 -6.50
C MET A 66 39.12 4.64 -7.23
N LEU A 67 39.10 3.91 -8.35
CA LEU A 67 37.87 3.66 -9.12
C LEU A 67 36.84 2.92 -8.27
N THR A 68 37.24 1.84 -7.58
CA THR A 68 36.30 1.13 -6.69
C THR A 68 35.79 2.01 -5.56
N ARG A 69 36.62 2.89 -4.98
CA ARG A 69 36.17 3.87 -3.97
C ARG A 69 35.13 4.84 -4.52
N GLN A 70 35.33 5.37 -5.73
CA GLN A 70 34.36 6.23 -6.40
C GLN A 70 33.05 5.49 -6.70
N GLN A 71 33.12 4.23 -7.12
CA GLN A 71 31.96 3.38 -7.32
C GLN A 71 31.14 3.20 -6.02
N TYR A 72 31.79 2.94 -4.89
CA TYR A 72 31.08 2.85 -3.59
C TYR A 72 30.40 4.16 -3.20
N PHE A 73 31.06 5.29 -3.45
CA PHE A 73 30.47 6.59 -3.16
C PHE A 73 29.22 6.85 -4.02
N ALA A 74 29.27 6.51 -5.31
CA ALA A 74 28.12 6.61 -6.21
C ALA A 74 26.97 5.67 -5.79
N VAL A 75 27.27 4.42 -5.42
CA VAL A 75 26.28 3.48 -4.88
C VAL A 75 25.64 4.00 -3.60
N PHE A 76 26.44 4.58 -2.70
CA PHE A 76 25.94 5.12 -1.43
C PHE A 76 25.00 6.30 -1.64
N ILE A 77 25.37 7.26 -2.49
CA ILE A 77 24.52 8.41 -2.83
C ILE A 77 23.20 7.96 -3.48
N SER A 78 23.26 7.03 -4.42
CA SER A 78 22.05 6.53 -5.10
C SER A 78 21.13 5.77 -4.16
N LEU A 79 21.67 5.04 -3.16
CA LEU A 79 20.88 4.45 -2.08
C LEU A 79 20.16 5.50 -1.25
N ILE A 80 20.86 6.55 -0.82
CA ILE A 80 20.26 7.67 -0.06
C ILE A 80 19.12 8.31 -0.87
N LEU A 81 19.35 8.56 -2.15
CA LEU A 81 18.34 9.11 -3.04
C LEU A 81 17.12 8.17 -3.15
N ALA A 82 17.34 6.86 -3.27
CA ALA A 82 16.26 5.87 -3.32
C ALA A 82 15.37 5.93 -2.06
N VAL A 83 15.99 6.09 -0.89
CA VAL A 83 15.25 6.23 0.39
C VAL A 83 14.52 7.55 0.45
N TYR A 84 15.16 8.64 0.04
CA TYR A 84 14.51 9.94 0.00
C TYR A 84 13.26 9.90 -0.88
N LEU A 85 13.37 9.37 -2.11
CA LEU A 85 12.24 9.21 -3.02
C LEU A 85 11.16 8.27 -2.48
N PHE A 86 11.54 7.27 -1.69
CA PHE A 86 10.61 6.34 -1.06
C PHE A 86 9.82 6.97 0.11
N LEU A 87 10.46 7.86 0.88
CA LEU A 87 9.85 8.49 2.06
C LEU A 87 8.96 9.69 1.71
N GLN A 88 9.17 10.33 0.55
CA GLN A 88 8.42 11.51 0.16
C GLN A 88 7.17 11.13 -0.64
N PRO A 89 5.95 11.56 -0.24
CA PRO A 89 4.71 11.36 -1.00
C PRO A 89 4.66 12.35 -2.17
N LEU A 90 5.68 12.34 -3.04
CA LEU A 90 5.83 13.33 -4.10
C LEU A 90 5.05 12.88 -5.33
N ALA A 91 3.79 13.30 -5.46
CA ALA A 91 2.99 13.13 -6.67
C ALA A 91 2.96 11.67 -7.23
N GLY A 92 2.90 10.67 -6.35
CA GLY A 92 2.89 9.26 -6.72
C GLY A 92 4.25 8.69 -7.10
N ILE A 93 5.36 9.44 -6.97
CA ILE A 93 6.72 8.94 -7.21
C ILE A 93 7.07 7.81 -6.23
N ASP A 94 6.51 7.81 -5.02
CA ASP A 94 6.68 6.74 -4.04
C ASP A 94 5.99 5.43 -4.44
N THR A 95 5.07 5.46 -5.41
CA THR A 95 4.49 4.24 -6.03
C THR A 95 5.49 3.51 -6.92
N ILE A 96 6.58 4.18 -7.33
CA ILE A 96 7.67 3.55 -8.07
C ILE A 96 8.62 2.89 -7.06
N PRO A 97 8.99 1.62 -7.24
CA PRO A 97 9.82 0.88 -6.29
C PRO A 97 11.31 1.25 -6.43
N TRP A 98 11.67 2.51 -6.15
CA TRP A 98 13.05 3.02 -6.28
C TRP A 98 14.05 2.23 -5.43
N ILE A 99 13.65 1.86 -4.22
CA ILE A 99 14.47 1.06 -3.28
C ILE A 99 14.78 -0.35 -3.81
N VAL A 100 14.06 -0.78 -4.84
CA VAL A 100 14.30 -2.02 -5.58
C VAL A 100 15.06 -1.75 -6.88
N LEU A 101 14.56 -0.81 -7.68
CA LEU A 101 15.05 -0.56 -9.04
C LEU A 101 16.49 -0.04 -9.03
N ILE A 102 16.80 0.90 -8.14
CA ILE A 102 18.14 1.50 -8.04
C ILE A 102 19.17 0.41 -7.69
N PRO A 103 19.00 -0.38 -6.62
CA PRO A 103 19.85 -1.54 -6.33
C PRO A 103 20.03 -2.54 -7.46
N PHE A 104 18.94 -2.86 -8.16
CA PHE A 104 18.97 -3.78 -9.30
C PHE A 104 19.87 -3.23 -10.41
N CYS A 105 19.68 -1.97 -10.80
CA CYS A 105 20.52 -1.28 -11.79
C CYS A 105 21.99 -1.19 -11.35
N LEU A 106 22.25 -0.84 -10.08
CA LEU A 106 23.62 -0.77 -9.55
C LEU A 106 24.30 -2.14 -9.55
N THR A 107 23.55 -3.21 -9.27
CA THR A 107 24.06 -4.59 -9.30
C THR A 107 24.47 -4.99 -10.72
N LEU A 108 23.67 -4.60 -11.71
CA LEU A 108 23.96 -4.82 -13.13
C LEU A 108 25.20 -4.03 -13.60
N LEU A 109 25.29 -2.76 -13.21
CA LEU A 109 26.36 -1.85 -13.65
C LEU A 109 27.72 -2.19 -13.01
N TYR A 110 27.76 -2.42 -11.70
CA TYR A 110 29.02 -2.59 -10.97
C TYR A 110 29.45 -4.05 -10.78
N GLN A 111 28.54 -5.01 -10.98
CA GLN A 111 28.84 -6.45 -10.87
C GLN A 111 29.42 -6.86 -9.49
N GLN A 112 29.10 -6.11 -8.42
CA GLN A 112 29.56 -6.33 -7.04
C GLN A 112 28.39 -6.58 -6.07
N PRO A 113 27.62 -7.66 -6.27
CA PRO A 113 26.31 -7.82 -5.62
C PRO A 113 26.35 -7.97 -4.11
N LYS A 114 27.33 -8.71 -3.59
CA LYS A 114 27.45 -8.94 -2.14
C LYS A 114 27.56 -7.61 -1.39
N LYS A 115 28.31 -6.65 -1.94
CA LYS A 115 28.56 -5.36 -1.29
C LYS A 115 27.36 -4.43 -1.38
N ILE A 116 26.70 -4.39 -2.54
CA ILE A 116 25.47 -3.63 -2.73
C ILE A 116 24.39 -4.16 -1.77
N PHE A 117 24.26 -5.49 -1.67
CA PHE A 117 23.36 -6.13 -0.73
C PHE A 117 23.64 -5.75 0.73
N TYR A 118 24.90 -5.79 1.18
CA TYR A 118 25.23 -5.37 2.56
C TYR A 118 24.95 -3.89 2.83
N MET A 119 25.24 -3.00 1.87
CA MET A 119 24.92 -1.57 2.04
C MET A 119 23.41 -1.33 2.13
N LEU A 120 22.62 -2.06 1.34
CA LEU A 120 21.16 -2.02 1.41
C LEU A 120 20.61 -2.56 2.72
N LEU A 121 21.14 -3.69 3.18
CA LEU A 121 20.79 -4.28 4.46
C LEU A 121 21.02 -3.28 5.60
N VAL A 122 22.19 -2.62 5.64
CA VAL A 122 22.51 -1.60 6.65
C VAL A 122 21.54 -0.42 6.56
N MET A 123 21.30 0.11 5.37
CA MET A 123 20.39 1.23 5.18
C MET A 123 18.95 0.89 5.59
N MET A 124 18.50 -0.33 5.29
CA MET A 124 17.18 -0.80 5.67
C MET A 124 17.04 -1.02 7.18
N LEU A 125 18.09 -1.51 7.85
CA LEU A 125 18.15 -1.57 9.32
C LEU A 125 18.06 -0.17 9.94
N CYS A 126 18.73 0.83 9.35
CA CYS A 126 18.58 2.23 9.78
C CYS A 126 17.13 2.72 9.62
N LEU A 127 16.51 2.46 8.47
CA LEU A 127 15.10 2.78 8.20
C LEU A 127 14.17 2.14 9.24
N MET A 128 14.37 0.86 9.55
CA MET A 128 13.58 0.13 10.54
C MET A 128 13.65 0.78 11.93
N ILE A 129 14.84 1.21 12.36
CA ILE A 129 15.02 1.91 13.64
C ILE A 129 14.28 3.25 13.63
N THR A 130 14.29 3.97 12.50
CA THR A 130 13.64 5.30 12.40
C THR A 130 12.12 5.25 12.30
N THR A 131 11.54 4.33 11.51
CA THR A 131 10.08 4.32 11.23
C THR A 131 9.28 3.50 12.23
N LYS A 132 9.92 2.62 13.01
CA LYS A 132 9.29 1.64 13.92
C LYS A 132 8.29 0.69 13.23
N GLN A 133 8.25 0.62 11.89
CA GLN A 133 7.34 -0.23 11.13
C GLN A 133 7.97 -1.59 10.77
N VAL A 134 8.14 -2.46 11.76
CA VAL A 134 8.88 -3.73 11.62
C VAL A 134 8.31 -4.65 10.53
N ALA A 135 6.99 -4.85 10.49
CA ALA A 135 6.35 -5.72 9.50
C ALA A 135 6.58 -5.25 8.06
N TYR A 136 6.51 -3.93 7.83
CA TYR A 136 6.75 -3.32 6.53
C TYR A 136 8.22 -3.50 6.08
N CYS A 137 9.17 -3.33 7.01
CA CYS A 137 10.59 -3.53 6.73
C CYS A 137 10.91 -4.99 6.37
N ILE A 138 10.22 -5.97 6.96
CA ILE A 138 10.40 -7.40 6.63
C ILE A 138 9.98 -7.67 5.18
N VAL A 139 8.83 -7.14 4.74
CA VAL A 139 8.35 -7.30 3.36
C VAL A 139 9.32 -6.66 2.36
N MET A 140 9.81 -5.46 2.65
CA MET A 140 10.81 -4.81 1.78
C MET A 140 12.14 -5.56 1.73
N PHE A 141 12.58 -6.14 2.85
CA PHE A 141 13.81 -6.93 2.88
C PHE A 141 13.75 -8.12 1.93
N LEU A 142 12.64 -8.85 1.98
CA LEU A 142 12.39 -10.00 1.11
C LEU A 142 12.45 -9.59 -0.37
N GLN A 143 11.83 -8.45 -0.72
CA GLN A 143 11.87 -7.91 -2.07
C GLN A 143 13.30 -7.57 -2.49
N ILE A 144 14.05 -6.79 -1.69
CA ILE A 144 15.43 -6.42 -1.99
C ILE A 144 16.31 -7.65 -2.19
N PHE A 145 16.16 -8.69 -1.35
CA PHE A 145 16.88 -9.94 -1.50
C PHE A 145 16.58 -10.62 -2.85
N ILE A 146 15.31 -10.75 -3.21
CA ILE A 146 14.88 -11.33 -4.49
C ILE A 146 15.48 -10.54 -5.67
N PHE A 147 15.37 -9.20 -5.68
CA PHE A 147 15.87 -8.41 -6.81
C PHE A 147 17.39 -8.37 -6.90
N SER A 148 18.10 -8.31 -5.77
CA SER A 148 19.56 -8.35 -5.77
C SER A 148 20.08 -9.67 -6.34
N THR A 149 19.45 -10.80 -6.01
CA THR A 149 19.81 -12.12 -6.55
C THR A 149 19.46 -12.24 -8.05
N CYS A 150 18.31 -11.72 -8.49
CA CYS A 150 17.95 -11.64 -9.91
C CYS A 150 18.93 -10.78 -10.71
N GLY A 151 19.36 -9.63 -10.19
CA GLY A 151 20.34 -8.76 -10.86
C GLY A 151 21.68 -9.45 -11.08
N VAL A 152 22.13 -10.26 -10.10
CA VAL A 152 23.33 -11.10 -10.26
C VAL A 152 23.16 -12.16 -11.32
N ALA A 153 22.04 -12.89 -11.25
CA ALA A 153 21.76 -13.95 -12.20
C ALA A 153 21.79 -13.38 -13.63
N LEU A 154 21.14 -12.24 -13.86
CA LEU A 154 21.10 -11.56 -15.14
C LEU A 154 22.47 -11.04 -15.57
N ALA A 155 23.23 -10.36 -14.71
CA ALA A 155 24.58 -9.89 -15.03
C ALA A 155 25.53 -11.05 -15.36
N SER A 156 25.44 -12.14 -14.59
CA SER A 156 26.23 -13.35 -14.82
C SER A 156 25.83 -14.07 -16.11
N TRP A 157 24.57 -13.98 -16.53
CA TRP A 157 24.05 -14.50 -17.79
C TRP A 157 24.60 -13.71 -18.98
N ILE A 158 24.55 -12.37 -18.92
CA ILE A 158 25.11 -11.48 -19.96
C ILE A 158 26.61 -11.77 -20.18
N LEU A 159 27.35 -12.03 -19.10
CA LEU A 159 28.81 -12.22 -19.14
C LEU A 159 29.25 -13.65 -19.49
N ARG A 160 28.40 -14.67 -19.27
CA ARG A 160 28.80 -16.09 -19.47
C ARG A 160 28.20 -16.64 -20.76
N LYS A 161 29.02 -16.62 -21.82
CA LYS A 161 28.73 -17.18 -23.16
C LYS A 161 28.64 -18.72 -23.21
N HIS A 162 28.86 -19.43 -22.09
CA HIS A 162 29.15 -20.88 -22.05
C HIS A 162 28.09 -21.79 -21.40
N LYS A 163 26.82 -21.36 -21.26
CA LYS A 163 25.72 -22.26 -20.79
C LYS A 163 24.83 -22.70 -21.95
N SER A 164 24.28 -23.91 -21.86
CA SER A 164 23.21 -24.41 -22.74
C SER A 164 22.06 -23.40 -22.84
N THR A 165 21.61 -23.13 -24.08
CA THR A 165 20.56 -22.15 -24.42
C THR A 165 19.26 -22.38 -23.64
N THR A 166 18.92 -23.64 -23.31
CA THR A 166 17.72 -23.96 -22.53
C THR A 166 17.82 -23.50 -21.07
N MET A 167 18.97 -23.70 -20.43
CA MET A 167 19.20 -23.25 -19.05
C MET A 167 19.25 -21.72 -18.95
N GLN A 168 19.72 -21.07 -20.00
CA GLN A 168 19.69 -19.62 -20.15
C GLN A 168 18.25 -19.09 -20.19
N ILE A 169 17.41 -19.65 -21.06
CA ILE A 169 15.99 -19.28 -21.18
C ILE A 169 15.24 -19.54 -19.86
N LEU A 170 15.43 -20.72 -19.25
CA LEU A 170 14.78 -21.06 -17.97
C LEU A 170 15.16 -20.06 -16.86
N SER A 171 16.43 -19.65 -16.79
CA SER A 171 16.88 -18.67 -15.80
C SER A 171 16.26 -17.29 -16.00
N LEU A 172 16.02 -16.87 -17.25
CA LEU A 172 15.34 -15.61 -17.57
C LEU A 172 13.86 -15.66 -17.18
N ILE A 173 13.18 -16.78 -17.42
CA ILE A 173 11.78 -16.97 -17.02
C ILE A 173 11.65 -16.88 -15.49
N ILE A 174 12.52 -17.58 -14.74
CA ILE A 174 12.52 -17.55 -13.28
C ILE A 174 12.81 -16.13 -12.75
N CYS A 175 13.82 -15.45 -13.30
CA CYS A 175 14.13 -14.08 -12.90
C CYS A 175 12.99 -13.12 -13.21
N GLY A 176 12.36 -13.25 -14.39
CA GLY A 176 11.21 -12.44 -14.78
C GLY A 176 9.99 -12.68 -13.88
N GLY A 177 9.71 -13.94 -13.53
CA GLY A 177 8.63 -14.29 -12.60
C GLY A 177 8.84 -13.72 -11.19
N LEU A 178 10.05 -13.85 -10.64
CA LEU A 178 10.43 -13.28 -9.35
C LEU A 178 10.36 -11.74 -9.35
N PHE A 179 10.83 -11.11 -10.44
CA PHE A 179 10.75 -9.67 -10.65
C PHE A 179 9.29 -9.21 -10.68
N GLY A 180 8.43 -9.90 -11.44
CA GLY A 180 7.00 -9.63 -11.50
C GLY A 180 6.31 -9.78 -10.15
N TYR A 181 6.57 -10.87 -9.42
CA TYR A 181 6.03 -11.09 -8.07
C TYR A 181 6.40 -9.96 -7.12
N ALA A 182 7.67 -9.56 -7.10
CA ALA A 182 8.12 -8.56 -6.16
C ALA A 182 7.63 -7.14 -6.53
N LEU A 183 7.38 -6.86 -7.82
CA LEU A 183 6.62 -5.66 -8.23
C LEU A 183 5.17 -5.71 -7.76
N MET A 184 4.48 -6.84 -7.90
CA MET A 184 3.11 -7.02 -7.42
C MET A 184 3.01 -6.87 -5.88
N ALA A 185 3.99 -7.40 -5.15
CA ALA A 185 4.07 -7.26 -3.71
C ALA A 185 4.38 -5.82 -3.27
N TYR A 186 5.12 -5.05 -4.07
CA TYR A 186 5.32 -3.63 -3.79
C TYR A 186 4.05 -2.83 -4.07
N SER A 187 3.42 -3.07 -5.23
CA SER A 187 2.22 -2.35 -5.62
C SER A 187 1.01 -2.64 -4.73
N SER A 188 0.94 -3.81 -4.09
CA SER A 188 -0.07 -4.06 -3.06
C SER A 188 0.11 -3.21 -1.80
N THR A 189 1.30 -2.64 -1.57
CA THR A 189 1.58 -1.80 -0.40
C THR A 189 1.51 -0.30 -0.68
N LYS A 190 1.76 0.10 -1.94
CA LYS A 190 1.92 1.51 -2.34
C LYS A 190 1.04 1.90 -3.53
N GLY A 191 0.32 0.96 -4.12
CA GLY A 191 -0.38 1.18 -5.38
C GLY A 191 0.58 1.22 -6.58
N THR A 192 0.08 1.68 -7.72
CA THR A 192 0.86 1.87 -8.95
C THR A 192 0.73 3.30 -9.43
N LEU A 193 1.71 3.79 -10.20
CA LEU A 193 1.65 5.13 -10.76
C LEU A 193 0.37 5.37 -11.58
N LEU A 194 -0.06 4.37 -12.36
CA LEU A 194 -1.30 4.45 -13.14
C LEU A 194 -2.53 4.63 -12.24
N THR A 195 -2.65 3.78 -11.22
CA THR A 195 -3.80 3.81 -10.31
C THR A 195 -3.82 5.07 -9.46
N TYR A 196 -2.65 5.59 -9.09
CA TYR A 196 -2.50 6.87 -8.42
C TYR A 196 -3.07 8.01 -9.27
N TRP A 197 -2.68 8.11 -10.55
CA TRP A 197 -3.16 9.18 -11.43
C TRP A 197 -4.66 9.06 -11.73
N GLN A 198 -5.17 7.83 -11.87
CA GLN A 198 -6.61 7.58 -12.00
C GLN A 198 -7.36 8.10 -10.77
N ALA A 199 -6.93 7.70 -9.56
CA ALA A 199 -7.57 8.14 -8.32
C ALA A 199 -7.46 9.65 -8.12
N LYS A 200 -6.27 10.24 -8.34
CA LYS A 200 -6.08 11.69 -8.23
C LYS A 200 -7.02 12.46 -9.15
N THR A 201 -7.18 12.00 -10.39
CA THR A 201 -8.07 12.65 -11.37
C THR A 201 -9.53 12.49 -10.98
N ALA A 202 -9.94 11.31 -10.50
CA ALA A 202 -11.30 11.06 -10.05
C ALA A 202 -11.67 11.91 -8.81
N ILE A 203 -10.77 11.98 -7.82
CA ILE A 203 -10.95 12.81 -6.63
C ILE A 203 -11.04 14.28 -7.02
N GLN A 204 -10.15 14.76 -7.90
CA GLN A 204 -10.20 16.15 -8.36
C GLN A 204 -11.51 16.45 -9.09
N ALA A 205 -11.96 15.57 -9.98
CA ALA A 205 -13.21 15.76 -10.70
C ALA A 205 -14.43 15.79 -9.75
N TYR A 206 -14.44 14.96 -8.71
CA TYR A 206 -15.47 14.99 -7.67
C TYR A 206 -15.46 16.31 -6.89
N ILE A 207 -14.28 16.78 -6.48
CA ILE A 207 -14.15 18.07 -5.79
C ILE A 207 -14.67 19.22 -6.68
N ASP A 208 -14.31 19.20 -7.97
CA ASP A 208 -14.71 20.24 -8.92
C ASP A 208 -16.23 20.24 -9.17
N ASP A 209 -16.86 19.05 -9.22
CA ASP A 209 -18.30 18.88 -9.47
C ASP A 209 -19.17 19.15 -8.23
N VAL A 210 -18.69 18.74 -7.05
CA VAL A 210 -19.47 18.75 -5.82
C VAL A 210 -19.20 19.99 -4.97
N TYR A 211 -17.95 20.46 -4.92
CA TYR A 211 -17.52 21.54 -4.03
C TYR A 211 -17.18 22.85 -4.75
N ASP A 212 -17.34 22.93 -6.08
CA ASP A 212 -17.05 24.14 -6.87
C ASP A 212 -15.68 24.78 -6.52
N GLN A 213 -14.64 23.97 -6.31
CA GLN A 213 -13.28 24.37 -5.92
C GLN A 213 -13.11 24.96 -4.50
N GLN A 214 -14.12 24.88 -3.62
CA GLN A 214 -13.96 25.28 -2.22
C GLN A 214 -12.91 24.43 -1.48
N LEU A 215 -12.76 23.17 -1.87
CA LEU A 215 -11.74 22.26 -1.34
C LEU A 215 -10.54 22.17 -2.30
N ILE A 216 -9.34 22.20 -1.74
CA ILE A 216 -8.07 22.05 -2.44
C ILE A 216 -7.49 20.67 -2.09
N LEU A 217 -7.23 19.86 -3.13
CA LEU A 217 -6.53 18.59 -2.99
C LEU A 217 -5.04 18.84 -2.73
N THR A 218 -4.58 18.54 -1.52
CA THR A 218 -3.18 18.78 -1.10
C THR A 218 -2.27 17.59 -1.35
N ASN A 219 -2.80 16.38 -1.17
CA ASN A 219 -2.02 15.15 -1.24
C ASN A 219 -2.92 13.96 -1.61
N VAL A 220 -2.32 12.93 -2.21
CA VAL A 220 -2.99 11.65 -2.47
C VAL A 220 -2.10 10.53 -1.99
N ARG A 221 -2.63 9.64 -1.15
CA ARG A 221 -1.88 8.53 -0.56
C ARG A 221 -2.63 7.21 -0.69
N TYR A 222 -1.90 6.12 -0.82
CA TYR A 222 -2.48 4.78 -0.95
C TYR A 222 -2.72 4.14 0.43
N ASN A 223 -3.90 3.54 0.61
CA ASN A 223 -4.23 2.70 1.76
C ASN A 223 -4.24 1.22 1.35
N PRO A 224 -3.24 0.43 1.80
CA PRO A 224 -3.15 -0.97 1.45
C PRO A 224 -4.19 -1.85 2.13
N LYS A 225 -4.83 -1.41 3.22
CA LYS A 225 -5.84 -2.22 3.94
C LYS A 225 -7.08 -2.45 3.08
N GLU A 226 -7.51 -1.41 2.38
CA GLU A 226 -8.74 -1.41 1.59
C GLU A 226 -8.46 -1.32 0.08
N ALA A 227 -7.18 -1.28 -0.31
CA ALA A 227 -6.74 -1.05 -1.68
C ALA A 227 -7.38 0.22 -2.30
N SER A 228 -7.45 1.29 -1.51
CA SER A 228 -8.04 2.58 -1.87
C SER A 228 -7.00 3.71 -1.86
N TYR A 229 -7.35 4.83 -2.47
CA TYR A 229 -6.56 6.07 -2.42
C TYR A 229 -7.29 7.12 -1.60
N LEU A 230 -6.56 7.86 -0.78
CA LEU A 230 -7.06 8.90 0.10
C LEU A 230 -6.52 10.23 -0.40
N GLY A 231 -7.41 11.13 -0.82
CA GLY A 231 -7.10 12.50 -1.14
C GLY A 231 -7.26 13.38 0.10
N ASP A 232 -6.16 13.91 0.61
CA ASP A 232 -6.20 14.86 1.73
C ASP A 232 -6.61 16.23 1.18
N VAL A 233 -7.73 16.77 1.68
CA VAL A 233 -8.32 18.04 1.21
C VAL A 233 -8.33 19.09 2.31
N VAL A 234 -8.19 20.35 1.92
CA VAL A 234 -8.32 21.51 2.81
C VAL A 234 -9.20 22.57 2.17
N ASP A 235 -10.02 23.25 2.97
CA ASP A 235 -10.79 24.39 2.51
C ASP A 235 -9.86 25.54 2.08
N GLN A 236 -10.25 26.22 1.00
CA GLN A 236 -9.46 27.30 0.40
C GLN A 236 -9.35 28.54 1.30
N GLU A 237 -10.36 28.82 2.12
CA GLU A 237 -10.42 30.00 2.97
C GLU A 237 -9.83 29.73 4.36
N ASP A 238 -10.08 28.54 4.92
CA ASP A 238 -9.62 28.16 6.24
C ASP A 238 -9.08 26.73 6.27
N SER A 239 -7.75 26.60 6.30
CA SER A 239 -7.06 25.31 6.35
C SER A 239 -7.37 24.45 7.57
N ARG A 240 -8.03 24.99 8.61
CA ARG A 240 -8.52 24.19 9.75
C ARG A 240 -9.64 23.24 9.31
N ASN A 241 -10.43 23.65 8.32
CA ASN A 241 -11.40 22.79 7.66
C ASN A 241 -10.64 21.89 6.70
N SER A 242 -10.43 20.65 7.13
CA SER A 242 -9.70 19.65 6.37
C SER A 242 -10.40 18.30 6.51
N GLY A 243 -10.17 17.43 5.53
CA GLY A 243 -10.79 16.12 5.50
C GLY A 243 -10.12 15.22 4.49
N THR A 244 -10.78 14.11 4.20
CA THR A 244 -10.28 13.11 3.27
C THR A 244 -11.37 12.68 2.30
N ILE A 245 -11.01 12.48 1.04
CA ILE A 245 -11.88 11.89 0.04
C ILE A 245 -11.28 10.54 -0.37
N TYR A 246 -12.04 9.48 -0.20
CA TYR A 246 -11.62 8.11 -0.48
C TYR A 246 -12.03 7.74 -1.91
N CYS A 247 -11.13 7.10 -2.64
CA CYS A 247 -11.37 6.55 -3.97
C CYS A 247 -11.04 5.06 -3.99
N TYR A 248 -12.09 4.25 -4.17
CA TYR A 248 -11.99 2.80 -4.30
C TYR A 248 -11.90 2.43 -5.78
N ILE A 249 -10.71 2.06 -6.23
CA ILE A 249 -10.46 1.75 -7.65
C ILE A 249 -11.23 0.52 -8.11
N LYS A 250 -11.41 -0.47 -7.22
CA LYS A 250 -12.28 -1.61 -7.45
C LYS A 250 -13.73 -1.16 -7.18
N GLY A 251 -14.37 -0.58 -8.19
CA GLY A 251 -15.76 -0.11 -8.11
C GLY A 251 -15.96 1.29 -8.68
N ASN A 252 -14.88 2.08 -8.77
CA ASN A 252 -14.95 3.51 -9.13
C ASN A 252 -15.88 4.29 -8.18
N GLU A 253 -15.82 3.94 -6.91
CA GLU A 253 -16.63 4.53 -5.84
C GLU A 253 -15.82 5.60 -5.12
N ILE A 254 -16.48 6.73 -4.83
CA ILE A 254 -15.94 7.82 -4.04
C ILE A 254 -16.72 7.89 -2.74
N TYR A 255 -15.99 7.97 -1.63
CA TYR A 255 -16.57 8.19 -0.31
C TYR A 255 -16.00 9.47 0.29
N ASP A 256 -16.92 10.35 0.69
CA ASP A 256 -16.59 11.68 1.19
C ASP A 256 -16.61 11.70 2.71
N ASP A 257 -15.43 11.48 3.31
CA ASP A 257 -15.26 11.52 4.76
C ASP A 257 -15.31 12.98 5.29
N TYR A 258 -15.04 13.99 4.46
CA TYR A 258 -15.19 15.40 4.87
C TYR A 258 -16.65 15.74 5.12
N HIS A 259 -17.53 15.39 4.18
CA HIS A 259 -18.97 15.57 4.33
C HIS A 259 -19.51 14.72 5.49
N PHE A 260 -19.17 13.43 5.52
CA PHE A 260 -19.61 12.51 6.57
C PHE A 260 -19.25 13.00 7.98
N ARG A 261 -18.02 13.50 8.19
CA ARG A 261 -17.62 14.06 9.49
C ARG A 261 -18.36 15.32 9.86
N THR A 262 -18.71 16.14 8.88
CA THR A 262 -19.50 17.36 9.10
C THR A 262 -20.90 16.98 9.57
N GLN A 263 -21.55 16.01 8.91
CA GLN A 263 -22.83 15.46 9.33
C GLN A 263 -22.76 14.84 10.72
N LEU A 264 -21.80 13.93 10.96
CA LEU A 264 -21.65 13.23 12.24
C LEU A 264 -21.47 14.21 13.40
N LYS A 265 -20.68 15.28 13.20
CA LYS A 265 -20.52 16.32 14.23
C LYS A 265 -21.84 17.03 14.55
N MET A 266 -22.64 17.37 13.54
CA MET A 266 -23.94 18.02 13.76
C MET A 266 -24.92 17.07 14.47
N GLU A 267 -24.91 15.79 14.12
CA GLU A 267 -25.69 14.74 14.79
C GLU A 267 -25.26 14.60 16.27
N ASP A 268 -23.95 14.57 16.56
CA ASP A 268 -23.40 14.56 17.93
C ASP A 268 -23.79 15.80 18.74
N GLU A 269 -23.81 16.99 18.11
CA GLU A 269 -24.26 18.23 18.76
C GLU A 269 -25.76 18.16 19.12
N VAL A 270 -26.60 17.70 18.19
CA VAL A 270 -28.04 17.50 18.43
C VAL A 270 -28.27 16.46 19.51
N GLN A 271 -27.53 15.35 19.49
CA GLN A 271 -27.63 14.30 20.51
C GLN A 271 -27.37 14.88 21.91
N GLN A 272 -26.27 15.62 22.09
CA GLN A 272 -25.93 16.24 23.38
C GLN A 272 -26.99 17.23 23.86
N VAL A 273 -27.57 18.01 22.94
CA VAL A 273 -28.68 18.91 23.26
C VAL A 273 -29.88 18.10 23.75
N LEU A 274 -30.28 17.05 23.02
CA LEU A 274 -31.42 16.21 23.41
C LEU A 274 -31.21 15.52 24.76
N GLU A 275 -30.03 14.95 25.01
CA GLU A 275 -29.67 14.33 26.28
C GLU A 275 -29.78 15.33 27.44
N LEU A 276 -29.28 16.55 27.26
CA LEU A 276 -29.41 17.62 28.25
C LEU A 276 -30.87 18.01 28.49
N PHE A 277 -31.67 18.14 27.43
CA PHE A 277 -33.08 18.50 27.55
C PHE A 277 -33.87 17.43 28.32
N ILE A 278 -33.62 16.14 28.03
CA ILE A 278 -34.21 15.02 28.78
C ILE A 278 -33.78 15.07 30.24
N ALA A 279 -32.49 15.20 30.52
CA ALA A 279 -32.00 15.24 31.89
C ALA A 279 -32.53 16.44 32.72
N VAL A 280 -32.85 17.57 32.08
CA VAL A 280 -33.31 18.79 32.76
C VAL A 280 -34.83 18.88 32.88
N HIS A 281 -35.58 18.35 31.90
CA HIS A 281 -37.04 18.53 31.82
C HIS A 281 -37.86 17.27 32.10
N SER A 282 -37.21 16.15 32.44
CA SER A 282 -37.89 14.95 32.95
C SER A 282 -37.09 14.22 34.01
N ASP A 283 -37.77 13.33 34.73
CA ASP A 283 -37.14 12.40 35.69
C ASP A 283 -36.62 11.13 34.99
N ILE A 284 -36.56 11.13 33.65
CA ILE A 284 -36.10 10.00 32.85
C ILE A 284 -34.59 9.86 33.02
N ASN A 285 -34.13 8.65 33.32
CA ASN A 285 -32.71 8.39 33.45
C ASN A 285 -32.06 8.42 32.06
N ALA A 286 -31.24 9.42 31.77
CA ALA A 286 -30.57 9.55 30.46
C ALA A 286 -29.75 8.31 30.07
N TRP A 287 -29.20 7.56 31.03
CA TRP A 287 -28.44 6.33 30.78
C TRP A 287 -29.30 5.15 30.30
N GLN A 288 -30.63 5.27 30.35
CA GLN A 288 -31.56 4.26 29.83
C GLN A 288 -31.90 4.49 28.36
N LEU A 289 -31.56 5.64 27.79
CA LEU A 289 -31.91 6.00 26.42
C LEU A 289 -30.65 6.10 25.56
N SER A 290 -30.71 5.45 24.41
CA SER A 290 -29.76 5.68 23.32
C SER A 290 -30.44 6.49 22.23
N LEU A 291 -29.92 7.69 21.97
CA LEU A 291 -30.44 8.63 20.98
C LEU A 291 -29.59 8.58 19.72
N TYR A 292 -30.23 8.45 18.56
CA TYR A 292 -29.58 8.41 17.26
C TYR A 292 -30.24 9.44 16.34
N PRO A 293 -29.89 10.73 16.47
CA PRO A 293 -30.33 11.73 15.51
C PRO A 293 -29.66 11.49 14.15
N GLN A 294 -30.41 11.72 13.09
CA GLN A 294 -29.97 11.64 11.71
C GLN A 294 -30.36 12.93 11.01
N ILE A 295 -29.38 13.56 10.36
CA ILE A 295 -29.55 14.85 9.70
C ILE A 295 -29.08 14.71 8.26
N ASP A 296 -29.96 14.97 7.30
CA ASP A 296 -29.58 15.07 5.90
C ASP A 296 -28.94 16.44 5.65
N VAL A 297 -27.61 16.50 5.76
CA VAL A 297 -26.85 17.74 5.56
C VAL A 297 -26.63 17.93 4.05
N PRO A 298 -27.05 19.06 3.47
CA PRO A 298 -26.72 19.38 2.08
C PRO A 298 -25.21 19.45 1.85
N ILE A 299 -24.74 18.74 0.82
CA ILE A 299 -23.34 18.77 0.42
C ILE A 299 -22.93 20.20 0.01
N ASN A 300 -21.67 20.57 0.24
CA ASN A 300 -21.09 21.87 -0.15
C ASN A 300 -21.77 23.10 0.47
N THR A 301 -22.53 22.92 1.56
CA THR A 301 -23.19 24.03 2.26
C THR A 301 -22.51 24.37 3.58
N TYR A 302 -22.00 23.35 4.27
CA TYR A 302 -21.42 23.49 5.61
C TYR A 302 -19.98 23.00 5.63
N LYS A 303 -19.18 23.63 6.50
CA LYS A 303 -17.79 23.26 6.77
C LYS A 303 -17.71 22.42 8.04
N SER A 304 -16.63 21.67 8.20
CA SER A 304 -16.46 20.79 9.38
C SER A 304 -16.38 21.56 10.72
N THR A 305 -16.04 22.84 10.69
CA THR A 305 -16.10 23.72 11.87
C THR A 305 -17.49 24.23 12.22
N ASP A 306 -18.45 24.16 11.30
CA ASP A 306 -19.79 24.72 11.51
C ASP A 306 -20.57 23.88 12.54
N SER A 307 -21.42 24.56 13.31
CA SER A 307 -22.34 23.91 14.24
C SER A 307 -23.66 23.59 13.55
N TYR A 308 -24.46 22.73 14.18
CA TYR A 308 -25.78 22.35 13.68
C TYR A 308 -26.65 23.58 13.36
N ASP A 309 -27.22 23.61 12.15
CA ASP A 309 -28.20 24.60 11.72
C ASP A 309 -29.62 24.14 12.12
N PRO A 310 -30.33 24.87 13.01
CA PRO A 310 -31.68 24.51 13.45
C PRO A 310 -32.75 24.49 12.35
N THR A 311 -32.45 24.97 11.14
CA THR A 311 -33.37 24.90 10.00
C THR A 311 -33.43 23.50 9.37
N LEU A 312 -32.38 22.70 9.56
CA LEU A 312 -32.29 21.32 9.07
C LEU A 312 -33.18 20.40 9.91
N PRO A 313 -34.06 19.61 9.28
CA PRO A 313 -34.88 18.66 10.02
C PRO A 313 -34.05 17.52 10.60
N VAL A 314 -34.49 17.00 11.77
CA VAL A 314 -33.88 15.87 12.45
C VAL A 314 -34.81 14.66 12.33
N SER A 315 -34.28 13.53 11.88
CA SER A 315 -34.91 12.23 12.06
C SER A 315 -34.31 11.57 13.29
N LEU A 316 -35.12 11.30 14.32
CA LEU A 316 -34.63 10.84 15.62
C LEU A 316 -35.07 9.40 15.89
N ASN A 317 -34.11 8.50 16.06
CA ASN A 317 -34.38 7.17 16.60
C ASN A 317 -33.98 7.13 18.08
N ILE A 318 -34.87 6.64 18.93
CA ILE A 318 -34.71 6.53 20.38
C ILE A 318 -34.85 5.06 20.75
N LEU A 319 -33.80 4.48 21.30
CA LEU A 319 -33.88 3.17 21.94
C LEU A 319 -34.00 3.36 23.45
N ASP A 320 -35.09 2.88 24.02
CA ASP A 320 -35.24 2.73 25.47
C ASP A 320 -34.80 1.33 25.87
N ASP A 321 -33.75 1.26 26.66
CA ASP A 321 -33.12 0.02 27.12
C ASP A 321 -33.93 -0.69 28.21
N ILE A 322 -35.02 -0.08 28.69
CA ILE A 322 -35.96 -0.68 29.64
C ILE A 322 -37.03 -1.49 28.91
N THR A 323 -37.39 -2.63 29.47
CA THR A 323 -38.51 -3.48 29.04
C THR A 323 -39.81 -3.10 29.77
N TYR A 324 -40.94 -3.09 29.07
CA TYR A 324 -42.24 -2.72 29.64
C TYR A 324 -43.22 -3.90 29.68
N ASP A 325 -43.92 -4.04 30.81
CA ASP A 325 -44.89 -5.13 31.04
C ASP A 325 -46.16 -5.01 30.18
N SER A 326 -46.47 -3.81 29.71
CA SER A 326 -47.66 -3.55 28.88
C SER A 326 -47.45 -2.46 27.85
N LYS A 327 -48.30 -2.49 26.82
CA LYS A 327 -48.37 -1.48 25.77
C LYS A 327 -48.67 -0.09 26.35
N GLU A 328 -49.54 -0.03 27.36
CA GLU A 328 -49.92 1.21 28.05
C GLU A 328 -48.76 1.80 28.85
N ALA A 329 -47.92 0.97 29.47
CA ALA A 329 -46.75 1.42 30.21
C ALA A 329 -45.72 2.07 29.28
N PHE A 330 -45.42 1.43 28.14
CA PHE A 330 -44.55 2.00 27.12
C PHE A 330 -45.16 3.26 26.47
N ALA A 331 -46.48 3.26 26.21
CA ALA A 331 -47.17 4.44 25.68
C ALA A 331 -47.01 5.67 26.59
N LYS A 332 -47.04 5.46 27.91
CA LYS A 332 -46.83 6.53 28.90
C LYS A 332 -45.39 7.08 28.81
N GLN A 333 -44.39 6.21 28.69
CA GLN A 333 -43.00 6.63 28.48
C GLN A 333 -42.86 7.45 27.20
N CYS A 334 -43.41 6.97 26.08
CA CYS A 334 -43.41 7.70 24.81
C CYS A 334 -44.09 9.06 24.94
N TYR A 335 -45.21 9.15 25.67
CA TYR A 335 -45.89 10.42 25.92
C TYR A 335 -44.98 11.41 26.66
N GLU A 336 -44.35 10.98 27.75
CA GLU A 336 -43.42 11.81 28.52
C GLU A 336 -42.23 12.29 27.65
N LEU A 337 -41.66 11.40 26.82
CA LEU A 337 -40.60 11.75 25.88
C LEU A 337 -41.04 12.79 24.84
N LEU A 338 -42.20 12.62 24.20
CA LEU A 338 -42.69 13.57 23.20
C LEU A 338 -42.95 14.95 23.82
N GLN A 339 -43.44 15.01 25.07
CA GLN A 339 -43.59 16.27 25.79
C GLN A 339 -42.25 16.98 26.01
N VAL A 340 -41.20 16.24 26.40
CA VAL A 340 -39.85 16.80 26.57
C VAL A 340 -39.29 17.31 25.26
N LEU A 341 -39.39 16.51 24.19
CA LEU A 341 -38.87 16.86 22.87
C LEU A 341 -39.53 18.11 22.30
N GLN A 342 -40.78 18.39 22.66
CA GLN A 342 -41.49 19.62 22.29
C GLN A 342 -40.79 20.89 22.81
N PHE A 343 -40.09 20.81 23.95
CA PHE A 343 -39.36 21.96 24.51
C PHE A 343 -37.99 22.20 23.85
N SER A 344 -37.46 21.22 23.09
CA SER A 344 -36.14 21.36 22.44
C SER A 344 -36.10 22.45 21.36
N GLY A 345 -37.26 22.80 20.78
CA GLY A 345 -37.35 23.73 19.65
C GLY A 345 -36.77 23.17 18.34
N LEU A 346 -36.35 21.91 18.32
CA LEU A 346 -35.85 21.23 17.12
C LEU A 346 -37.00 20.87 16.19
N ARG A 347 -36.71 20.90 14.89
CA ARG A 347 -37.65 20.48 13.85
C ARG A 347 -37.45 19.00 13.57
N PHE A 348 -38.37 18.16 14.02
CA PHE A 348 -38.33 16.72 13.72
C PHE A 348 -39.09 16.40 12.44
N GLU A 349 -38.49 15.60 11.56
CA GLU A 349 -39.16 15.02 10.40
C GLU A 349 -39.82 13.70 10.77
N THR A 350 -39.09 12.83 11.46
CA THR A 350 -39.59 11.58 12.02
C THR A 350 -38.99 11.33 13.39
N ILE A 351 -39.77 10.72 14.27
CA ILE A 351 -39.36 10.25 15.59
C ILE A 351 -39.80 8.81 15.70
N SER A 352 -38.83 7.93 15.93
CA SER A 352 -39.07 6.51 16.15
C SER A 352 -38.59 6.14 17.55
N ILE A 353 -39.50 5.65 18.40
CA ILE A 353 -39.19 5.22 19.77
C ILE A 353 -39.37 3.71 19.87
N TYR A 354 -38.34 3.04 20.35
CA TYR A 354 -38.25 1.59 20.43
C TYR A 354 -37.99 1.14 21.86
N SER A 355 -38.62 0.05 22.27
CA SER A 355 -38.24 -0.69 23.49
C SER A 355 -38.35 -2.18 23.21
N PHE A 356 -37.34 -2.95 23.63
CA PHE A 356 -37.36 -4.40 23.48
C PHE A 356 -38.39 -5.05 24.41
N LEU A 357 -39.09 -6.05 23.88
CA LEU A 357 -39.84 -7.00 24.69
C LEU A 357 -38.87 -7.96 25.41
N GLU A 358 -39.34 -8.64 26.45
CA GLU A 358 -38.52 -9.60 27.23
C GLU A 358 -37.87 -10.70 26.37
N ASP A 359 -38.47 -11.02 25.21
CA ASP A 359 -37.91 -12.00 24.27
C ASP A 359 -36.65 -11.52 23.53
N GLY A 360 -36.32 -10.23 23.63
CA GLY A 360 -35.15 -9.60 23.03
C GLY A 360 -35.13 -9.57 21.50
N ASN A 361 -36.23 -9.97 20.86
CA ASN A 361 -36.36 -10.13 19.40
C ASN A 361 -37.45 -9.24 18.81
N ARG A 362 -38.45 -8.84 19.60
CA ARG A 362 -39.49 -7.92 19.17
C ARG A 362 -39.40 -6.62 19.94
N THR A 363 -39.90 -5.56 19.33
CA THR A 363 -39.92 -4.23 19.95
C THR A 363 -41.32 -3.67 19.96
N TYR A 364 -41.67 -2.93 21.02
CA TYR A 364 -42.69 -1.92 20.89
C TYR A 364 -42.12 -0.75 20.10
N THR A 365 -42.85 -0.29 19.09
CA THR A 365 -42.40 0.75 18.18
C THR A 365 -43.47 1.83 18.04
N LEU A 366 -43.07 3.08 18.28
CA LEU A 366 -43.85 4.26 17.93
C LEU A 366 -43.11 5.03 16.82
N LYS A 367 -43.76 5.28 15.69
CA LYS A 367 -43.24 6.13 14.60
C LYS A 367 -44.19 7.30 14.39
N THR A 368 -43.71 8.52 14.59
CA THR A 368 -44.54 9.75 14.49
C THR A 368 -43.72 10.94 14.00
N SER A 369 -44.39 11.91 13.37
CA SER A 369 -43.85 13.26 13.12
C SER A 369 -44.56 14.34 13.96
N ASN A 370 -45.57 13.94 14.74
CA ASN A 370 -46.35 14.82 15.61
C ASN A 370 -45.92 14.62 17.07
N LEU A 371 -45.45 15.69 17.70
CA LEU A 371 -45.05 15.73 19.12
C LEU A 371 -46.24 15.89 20.08
N SER A 372 -47.39 16.37 19.60
CA SER A 372 -48.56 16.67 20.43
C SER A 372 -49.60 15.55 20.45
N LEU A 373 -49.16 14.30 20.31
CA LEU A 373 -50.06 13.14 20.41
C LEU A 373 -50.57 12.95 21.85
N SER A 374 -51.85 12.67 21.98
CA SER A 374 -52.45 12.21 23.23
C SER A 374 -52.03 10.77 23.55
N LEU A 375 -52.15 10.37 24.82
CA LEU A 375 -51.82 9.02 25.26
C LEU A 375 -52.65 7.96 24.52
N GLU A 376 -53.93 8.22 24.25
CA GLU A 376 -54.81 7.31 23.50
C GLU A 376 -54.36 7.14 22.04
N GLU A 377 -53.94 8.23 21.38
CA GLU A 377 -53.39 8.18 20.03
C GLU A 377 -52.07 7.39 19.98
N ILE A 378 -51.21 7.55 20.98
CA ILE A 378 -49.96 6.77 21.10
C ILE A 378 -50.28 5.28 21.25
N ILE A 379 -51.20 4.91 22.16
CA ILE A 379 -51.61 3.51 22.34
C ILE A 379 -52.16 2.93 21.03
N HIS A 380 -52.90 3.70 20.24
CA HIS A 380 -53.41 3.26 18.95
C HIS A 380 -52.30 3.10 17.89
N GLN A 381 -51.33 4.00 17.85
CA GLN A 381 -50.25 4.01 16.85
C GLN A 381 -49.12 3.02 17.15
N LEU A 382 -48.95 2.61 18.41
CA LEU A 382 -47.93 1.66 18.81
C LEU A 382 -48.10 0.31 18.11
N THR A 383 -47.03 -0.17 17.49
CA THR A 383 -46.92 -1.47 16.84
C THR A 383 -45.97 -2.39 17.60
N ILE A 384 -46.05 -3.69 17.34
CA ILE A 384 -45.03 -4.66 17.74
C ILE A 384 -44.35 -5.13 16.45
N GLU A 385 -43.05 -4.88 16.33
CA GLU A 385 -42.26 -5.18 15.13
C GLU A 385 -41.14 -6.18 15.48
N ASP A 386 -40.83 -7.08 14.55
CA ASP A 386 -39.65 -7.94 14.66
C ASP A 386 -38.39 -7.07 14.53
N SER A 387 -37.52 -7.11 15.54
CA SER A 387 -36.34 -6.27 15.60
C SER A 387 -35.28 -6.74 14.61
N LEU A 388 -34.92 -5.88 13.67
CA LEU A 388 -33.71 -5.99 12.88
C LEU A 388 -32.60 -5.18 13.56
N LYS A 389 -32.02 -5.73 14.64
CA LYS A 389 -31.01 -5.07 15.50
C LYS A 389 -29.92 -4.25 14.76
N GLY A 390 -29.56 -4.61 13.52
CA GLY A 390 -28.53 -3.91 12.74
C GLY A 390 -29.02 -2.92 11.66
N LYS A 391 -30.32 -2.83 11.34
CA LYS A 391 -30.81 -1.92 10.28
C LYS A 391 -31.40 -0.61 10.80
N GLU A 392 -32.04 -0.62 11.97
CA GLU A 392 -32.76 0.55 12.50
C GLU A 392 -31.90 1.45 13.40
N PHE A 393 -30.80 0.92 13.95
CA PHE A 393 -29.94 1.63 14.92
C PHE A 393 -28.51 1.90 14.42
N GLY A 394 -28.22 1.64 13.14
CA GLY A 394 -26.91 1.89 12.53
C GLY A 394 -25.74 1.10 13.15
N ILE A 395 -26.01 -0.07 13.73
CA ILE A 395 -25.02 -0.97 14.39
C ILE A 395 -24.50 -2.04 13.43
#